data_AF-A0A965BBQ4-F1
#
_entry.id   AF-A0A965BBQ4-F1
#
_cell.length_a   1.000
_cell.length_b   1.000
_cell.length_c   1.000
_cell.angle_alpha   90.00
_cell.angle_beta   90.00
_cell.angle_gamma   90.00
#
_symmetry.space_group_name_H-M   'P 1'
#
loop_
_entity.id
_entity.type
_entity.pdbx_description
1 polymer ?
#
loop_
_entity_poly.entity_id
_entity_poly.type
_entity_poly.pdbx_seq_one_letter_code
_entity_poly.pdbx_strand_id
1 'polypeptide(L)'
;MDHRGPCTPTGLTATTTRETTTMAATTTEMTTATTPIEIMLKDATSARQATIEVLPDVTFTELLASAKDAWSLPDGYEYIIRVARLGRQVVLSHTIQAIGIRDHDVLEIQAQGVAGSTTLAPSAPIEIILKDATSARQNIVDVLPDVTFTELLKTAKDVWALPDGYEYIIRVSRLGRQVVLSHTIQAIGLRDHDVLEIQAQGVAG
;
A
#
# COMPACT_ATOMS: atom_id res chain seq x y z
N MET A 1 15.02 -91.04 -34.82
CA MET A 1 16.23 -91.02 -34.00
C MET A 1 16.28 -89.64 -33.35
N ASP A 2 15.46 -89.34 -32.33
CA ASP A 2 15.51 -89.89 -30.96
C ASP A 2 16.93 -89.74 -30.38
N HIS A 3 17.21 -88.98 -29.31
CA HIS A 3 16.49 -88.92 -28.04
C HIS A 3 17.12 -87.87 -27.08
N ARG A 4 16.25 -87.32 -26.19
CA ARG A 4 16.48 -86.96 -24.76
C ARG A 4 17.16 -85.61 -24.39
N GLY A 5 16.41 -84.78 -23.64
CA GLY A 5 16.90 -83.71 -22.74
C GLY A 5 17.52 -84.27 -21.45
N PRO A 6 17.47 -83.62 -20.25
CA PRO A 6 16.81 -82.37 -19.85
C PRO A 6 17.68 -81.47 -18.91
N CYS A 7 17.02 -80.55 -18.18
CA CYS A 7 17.40 -79.98 -16.86
C CYS A 7 18.21 -78.67 -16.78
N THR A 8 17.43 -77.58 -16.73
CA THR A 8 17.39 -76.48 -15.73
C THR A 8 18.61 -76.12 -14.83
N PRO A 9 18.80 -74.80 -14.55
CA PRO A 9 19.86 -74.25 -13.69
C PRO A 9 19.52 -74.28 -12.19
N THR A 10 20.53 -74.45 -11.33
CA THR A 10 20.47 -74.39 -9.85
C THR A 10 21.73 -73.65 -9.38
N GLY A 11 21.74 -72.69 -8.44
CA GLY A 11 20.73 -72.16 -7.52
C GLY A 11 21.04 -70.68 -7.16
N LEU A 12 20.03 -69.86 -6.81
CA LEU A 12 19.45 -69.65 -5.46
C LEU A 12 20.38 -68.81 -4.54
N THR A 13 20.00 -67.74 -3.83
CA THR A 13 18.85 -66.81 -3.74
C THR A 13 19.15 -65.82 -2.59
N ALA A 14 18.71 -64.56 -2.68
CA ALA A 14 18.08 -63.75 -1.60
C ALA A 14 17.99 -62.27 -2.05
N THR A 15 16.85 -61.81 -2.58
CA THR A 15 15.76 -61.08 -1.89
C THR A 15 16.16 -59.70 -1.35
N THR A 16 15.75 -58.63 -2.04
CA THR A 16 15.13 -57.44 -1.40
C THR A 16 14.20 -56.73 -2.38
N THR A 17 13.01 -56.53 -1.84
CA THR A 17 11.75 -55.86 -2.18
C THR A 17 11.74 -54.68 -3.17
N ARG A 18 10.63 -54.67 -3.91
CA ARG A 18 10.06 -53.64 -4.81
C ARG A 18 10.03 -52.23 -4.20
N GLU A 19 10.11 -51.22 -5.07
CA GLU A 19 8.99 -50.30 -5.33
C GLU A 19 9.23 -49.54 -6.64
N THR A 20 8.42 -49.85 -7.65
CA THR A 20 8.22 -49.01 -8.82
C THR A 20 7.18 -47.97 -8.44
N THR A 21 7.63 -46.78 -8.02
CA THR A 21 6.72 -45.63 -7.98
C THR A 21 6.72 -44.99 -9.36
N THR A 22 5.77 -45.42 -10.18
CA THR A 22 5.20 -44.56 -11.22
C THR A 22 4.54 -43.39 -10.51
N MET A 23 5.26 -42.29 -10.29
CA MET A 23 4.58 -41.02 -10.05
C MET A 23 4.20 -40.47 -11.41
N ALA A 24 2.92 -40.59 -11.72
CA ALA A 24 2.29 -39.79 -12.75
C ALA A 24 2.73 -38.34 -12.53
N ALA A 25 3.42 -37.76 -13.51
CA ALA A 25 3.45 -36.32 -13.65
C ALA A 25 2.02 -35.91 -13.95
N THR A 26 1.24 -35.65 -12.90
CA THR A 26 0.09 -34.77 -13.01
C THR A 26 0.69 -33.40 -13.27
N THR A 27 1.01 -33.14 -14.53
CA THR A 27 0.99 -31.78 -15.04
C THR A 27 -0.46 -31.35 -14.89
N THR A 28 -0.78 -30.78 -13.74
CA THR A 28 -1.97 -29.96 -13.60
C THR A 28 -1.69 -28.77 -14.51
N GLU A 29 -2.10 -28.90 -15.77
CA GLU A 29 -2.49 -27.74 -16.57
C GLU A 29 -3.65 -27.11 -15.81
N MET A 30 -3.33 -26.31 -14.79
CA MET A 30 -4.23 -25.31 -14.26
C MET A 30 -4.47 -24.39 -15.44
N THR A 31 -5.58 -24.61 -16.13
CA THR A 31 -6.09 -23.72 -17.16
C THR A 31 -6.33 -22.37 -16.47
N THR A 32 -5.29 -21.52 -16.46
CA THR A 32 -5.39 -20.13 -16.07
C THR A 32 -6.48 -19.54 -16.94
N ALA A 33 -7.54 -19.03 -16.32
CA ALA A 33 -8.52 -18.24 -17.03
C ALA A 33 -7.77 -17.01 -17.58
N THR A 34 -7.45 -17.02 -18.87
CA THR A 34 -6.65 -15.99 -19.54
C THR A 34 -7.48 -14.83 -20.08
N THR A 35 -8.80 -14.89 -19.94
CA THR A 35 -9.67 -13.83 -20.42
C THR A 35 -9.61 -12.65 -19.45
N PRO A 36 -9.17 -11.45 -19.89
CA PRO A 36 -9.26 -10.26 -19.08
C PRO A 36 -10.71 -10.00 -18.67
N ILE A 37 -10.89 -9.45 -17.48
CA ILE A 37 -12.18 -8.94 -17.02
C ILE A 37 -12.11 -7.43 -16.91
N GLU A 38 -13.21 -6.75 -17.23
CA GLU A 38 -13.34 -5.31 -17.03
C GLU A 38 -13.70 -5.05 -15.56
N ILE A 39 -13.03 -4.12 -14.91
CA ILE A 39 -13.36 -3.68 -13.54
C ILE A 39 -13.31 -2.16 -13.44
N MET A 40 -14.07 -1.61 -12.50
CA MET A 40 -13.99 -0.19 -12.17
C MET A 40 -13.16 -0.01 -10.89
N LEU A 41 -12.00 0.63 -11.02
CA LEU A 41 -11.27 1.14 -9.87
C LEU A 41 -11.77 2.54 -9.55
N LYS A 42 -11.96 2.84 -8.27
CA LYS A 42 -12.21 4.21 -7.80
C LYS A 42 -11.53 4.46 -6.46
N ASP A 43 -11.29 5.73 -6.14
CA ASP A 43 -10.95 6.13 -4.77
C ASP A 43 -12.19 6.23 -3.88
N ALA A 44 -11.97 6.32 -2.57
CA ALA A 44 -13.03 6.40 -1.57
C ALA A 44 -13.98 7.62 -1.77
N THR A 45 -13.47 8.72 -2.31
CA THR A 45 -14.23 9.95 -2.55
C THR A 45 -14.90 9.96 -3.93
N SER A 46 -14.63 8.96 -4.78
CA SER A 46 -15.00 8.91 -6.20
C SER A 46 -14.49 10.11 -7.02
N ALA A 47 -13.47 10.82 -6.51
CA ALA A 47 -12.79 11.87 -7.24
C ALA A 47 -11.90 11.29 -8.35
N ARG A 48 -11.47 10.03 -8.19
CA ARG A 48 -10.65 9.29 -9.15
C ARG A 48 -11.31 7.98 -9.46
N GLN A 49 -11.45 7.69 -10.74
CA GLN A 49 -12.05 6.45 -11.21
C GLN A 49 -11.50 6.08 -12.58
N ALA A 50 -11.32 4.78 -12.82
CA ALA A 50 -10.85 4.23 -14.08
C ALA A 50 -11.50 2.87 -14.30
N THR A 51 -12.00 2.65 -15.51
CA THR A 51 -12.37 1.33 -15.99
C THR A 51 -11.14 0.72 -16.64
N ILE A 52 -10.75 -0.47 -16.20
CA ILE A 52 -9.55 -1.17 -16.68
C ILE A 52 -9.86 -2.62 -16.97
N GLU A 53 -9.12 -3.20 -17.91
CA GLU A 53 -9.09 -4.63 -18.13
C GLU A 53 -7.94 -5.23 -17.30
N VAL A 54 -8.25 -6.24 -16.49
CA VAL A 54 -7.26 -6.95 -15.68
C VAL A 54 -7.30 -8.43 -15.95
N LEU A 55 -6.13 -9.06 -16.00
CA LEU A 55 -6.06 -10.50 -16.06
C LEU A 55 -6.42 -11.11 -14.69
N PRO A 56 -7.10 -12.28 -14.65
CA PRO A 56 -7.54 -12.89 -13.40
C PRO A 56 -6.40 -13.32 -12.46
N ASP A 57 -5.19 -13.50 -12.97
CA ASP A 57 -3.99 -13.89 -12.23
C ASP A 57 -3.21 -12.71 -11.61
N VAL A 58 -3.52 -11.47 -12.00
CA VAL A 58 -2.92 -10.25 -11.42
C VAL A 58 -3.20 -10.21 -9.91
N THR A 59 -2.20 -9.82 -9.14
CA THR A 59 -2.35 -9.62 -7.69
C THR A 59 -2.91 -8.24 -7.36
N PHE A 60 -3.58 -8.12 -6.21
CA PHE A 60 -4.03 -6.82 -5.72
C PHE A 60 -2.86 -5.89 -5.34
N THR A 61 -1.69 -6.44 -4.99
CA THR A 61 -0.45 -5.67 -4.80
C THR A 61 -0.04 -4.96 -6.08
N GLU A 62 0.00 -5.68 -7.21
CA GLU A 62 0.35 -5.10 -8.52
C GLU A 62 -0.69 -4.08 -8.96
N LEU A 63 -1.98 -4.42 -8.82
CA LEU A 63 -3.06 -3.51 -9.14
C LEU A 63 -2.99 -2.21 -8.34
N LEU A 64 -2.72 -2.31 -7.03
CA LEU A 64 -2.55 -1.14 -6.17
C LEU A 64 -1.33 -0.32 -6.58
N ALA A 65 -0.21 -0.96 -6.91
CA ALA A 65 0.98 -0.26 -7.38
C ALA A 65 0.71 0.52 -8.68
N SER A 66 0.02 -0.08 -9.65
CA SER A 66 -0.39 0.61 -10.88
C SER A 66 -1.33 1.78 -10.61
N ALA A 67 -2.30 1.63 -9.70
CA ALA A 67 -3.18 2.74 -9.33
C ALA A 67 -2.45 3.86 -8.60
N LYS A 68 -1.48 3.52 -7.73
CA LYS A 68 -0.63 4.51 -7.05
C LYS A 68 0.16 5.35 -8.03
N ASP A 69 0.77 4.71 -9.02
CA ASP A 69 1.52 5.39 -10.08
C ASP A 69 0.58 6.28 -10.93
N ALA A 70 -0.47 5.68 -11.50
CA ALA A 70 -1.41 6.36 -12.40
C ALA A 70 -2.12 7.55 -11.76
N TRP A 71 -2.42 7.48 -10.47
CA TRP A 71 -3.12 8.54 -9.74
C TRP A 71 -2.19 9.40 -8.87
N SER A 72 -0.88 9.14 -8.89
CA SER A 72 0.09 9.79 -8.01
C SER A 72 -0.38 9.79 -6.55
N LEU A 73 -0.77 8.60 -6.04
CA LEU A 73 -1.23 8.45 -4.67
C LEU A 73 -0.07 8.66 -3.68
N PRO A 74 -0.26 9.43 -2.58
CA PRO A 74 0.82 9.69 -1.64
C PRO A 74 1.36 8.43 -0.94
N ASP A 75 2.68 8.23 -0.94
CA ASP A 75 3.33 7.07 -0.30
C ASP A 75 3.28 7.04 1.23
N GLY A 76 2.80 8.13 1.86
CA GLY A 76 2.66 8.23 3.32
C GLY A 76 1.51 7.42 3.92
N TYR A 77 0.67 6.79 3.08
CA TYR A 77 -0.48 6.02 3.51
C TYR A 77 -0.31 4.53 3.26
N GLU A 78 -0.85 3.74 4.18
CA GLU A 78 -1.25 2.38 3.87
C GLU A 78 -2.56 2.43 3.08
N TYR A 79 -2.62 1.67 1.99
CA TYR A 79 -3.80 1.60 1.14
C TYR A 79 -4.40 0.20 1.22
N ILE A 80 -5.71 0.16 1.28
CA ILE A 80 -6.49 -1.06 1.15
C ILE A 80 -7.34 -1.00 -0.10
N ILE A 81 -7.73 -2.18 -0.58
CA ILE A 81 -8.73 -2.33 -1.63
C ILE A 81 -9.95 -3.02 -1.04
N ARG A 82 -11.14 -2.45 -1.26
CA ARG A 82 -12.43 -3.07 -0.91
C ARG A 82 -13.20 -3.39 -2.18
N VAL A 83 -13.82 -4.55 -2.22
CA VAL A 83 -14.74 -4.92 -3.30
C VAL A 83 -16.12 -4.43 -2.92
N ALA A 84 -16.69 -3.50 -3.68
CA ALA A 84 -17.98 -2.87 -3.32
C ALA A 84 -19.09 -3.91 -3.19
N ARG A 85 -19.18 -4.85 -4.15
CA ARG A 85 -20.19 -5.92 -4.15
C ARG A 85 -20.12 -6.84 -2.93
N LEU A 86 -18.90 -7.14 -2.47
CA LEU A 86 -18.70 -8.06 -1.34
C LEU A 86 -18.63 -7.32 0.00
N GLY A 87 -18.53 -5.99 -0.01
CA GLY A 87 -18.32 -5.17 1.19
C GLY A 87 -17.02 -5.44 1.95
N ARG A 88 -16.14 -6.31 1.43
CA ARG A 88 -14.95 -6.81 2.13
C ARG A 88 -13.66 -6.21 1.58
N GLN A 89 -12.69 -6.02 2.48
CA GLN A 89 -11.31 -5.75 2.14
C GLN A 89 -10.67 -7.01 1.54
N VAL A 90 -9.84 -6.83 0.52
CA VAL A 90 -9.04 -7.90 -0.07
C VAL A 90 -7.69 -8.01 0.62
N VAL A 91 -7.09 -9.20 0.56
CA VAL A 91 -5.69 -9.39 0.93
C VAL A 91 -4.84 -9.11 -0.30
N LEU A 92 -3.87 -8.20 -0.19
CA LEU A 92 -3.13 -7.69 -1.35
C LEU A 92 -2.32 -8.78 -2.08
N SER A 93 -1.89 -9.83 -1.37
CA SER A 93 -1.17 -10.97 -1.94
C SER A 93 -2.03 -11.95 -2.72
N HIS A 94 -3.36 -11.82 -2.70
CA HIS A 94 -4.24 -12.67 -3.50
C HIS A 94 -4.37 -12.14 -4.94
N THR A 95 -4.74 -13.04 -5.84
CA THR A 95 -5.08 -12.69 -7.22
C THR A 95 -6.55 -12.24 -7.35
N ILE A 96 -6.85 -11.52 -8.42
CA ILE A 96 -8.22 -11.11 -8.80
C ILE A 96 -9.16 -12.32 -8.81
N GLN A 97 -8.73 -13.44 -9.40
CA GLN A 97 -9.51 -14.68 -9.45
C GLN A 97 -9.71 -15.32 -8.07
N ALA A 98 -8.68 -15.34 -7.22
CA ALA A 98 -8.75 -15.98 -5.90
C ALA A 98 -9.79 -15.32 -4.98
N ILE A 99 -10.03 -14.03 -5.15
CA ILE A 99 -11.06 -13.28 -4.41
C ILE A 99 -12.47 -13.44 -5.02
N GLY A 100 -12.56 -13.95 -6.25
CA GLY A 100 -13.82 -14.11 -6.98
C GLY A 100 -14.36 -12.78 -7.50
N ILE A 101 -13.46 -11.90 -7.96
CA ILE A 101 -13.83 -10.69 -8.70
C ILE A 101 -14.46 -11.10 -10.03
N ARG A 102 -15.48 -10.36 -10.43
CA ARG A 102 -16.25 -10.57 -11.65
C ARG A 102 -16.12 -9.38 -12.57
N ASP A 103 -16.50 -9.61 -13.81
CA ASP A 103 -16.66 -8.56 -14.80
C ASP A 103 -17.59 -7.45 -14.28
N HIS A 104 -17.19 -6.21 -14.53
CA HIS A 104 -17.76 -4.96 -14.03
C HIS A 104 -17.83 -4.80 -12.50
N ASP A 105 -17.06 -5.58 -11.72
CA ASP A 105 -16.95 -5.33 -10.28
C ASP A 105 -16.28 -3.99 -10.01
N VAL A 106 -16.69 -3.37 -8.90
CA VAL A 106 -16.12 -2.10 -8.43
C VAL A 106 -15.16 -2.37 -7.29
N LEU A 107 -13.92 -1.91 -7.46
CA LEU A 107 -12.87 -1.92 -6.46
C LEU A 107 -12.61 -0.50 -5.97
N GLU A 108 -12.70 -0.32 -4.65
CA GLU A 108 -12.48 0.95 -4.00
C GLU A 108 -11.14 0.96 -3.28
N ILE A 109 -10.24 1.85 -3.69
CA ILE A 109 -8.97 2.11 -3.03
C ILE A 109 -9.20 3.15 -1.93
N GLN A 110 -8.87 2.77 -0.71
CA GLN A 110 -8.98 3.64 0.47
C GLN A 110 -7.62 3.78 1.13
N ALA A 111 -7.23 5.00 1.49
CA ALA A 111 -6.15 5.20 2.43
C ALA A 111 -6.65 4.79 3.82
N GLN A 112 -5.97 3.83 4.48
CA GLN A 112 -6.33 3.39 5.82
C GLN A 112 -5.62 4.16 6.94
N GLY A 113 -4.89 5.22 6.59
CA GLY A 113 -4.02 5.94 7.52
C GLY A 113 -2.56 5.54 7.32
N VAL A 114 -1.65 6.20 8.03
CA VAL A 114 -0.23 5.84 8.03
C VAL A 114 -0.12 4.39 8.49
N ALA A 115 0.68 3.55 7.83
CA ALA A 115 0.87 2.15 8.21
C ALA A 115 1.03 2.02 9.73
N GLY A 116 -0.01 1.50 10.40
CA GLY A 116 -0.13 1.45 11.87
C GLY A 116 -1.31 2.16 12.53
N SER A 117 -2.22 2.85 11.82
CA SER A 117 -3.31 3.60 12.48
C SER A 117 -4.72 3.14 12.07
N THR A 118 -5.35 2.32 12.91
CA THR A 118 -6.74 1.88 12.74
C THR A 118 -7.73 3.04 12.98
N THR A 119 -8.72 3.16 12.08
CA THR A 119 -10.11 3.63 12.29
C THR A 119 -10.53 4.97 11.68
N LEU A 120 -11.58 4.87 10.86
CA LEU A 120 -12.44 5.94 10.34
C LEU A 120 -13.19 6.65 11.50
N ALA A 121 -12.82 7.90 11.76
CA ALA A 121 -13.53 8.89 12.58
C ALA A 121 -13.17 10.28 12.00
N PRO A 122 -13.89 11.39 12.29
CA PRO A 122 -13.34 12.72 12.02
C PRO A 122 -11.93 12.73 12.58
N SER A 123 -10.94 12.85 11.70
CA SER A 123 -9.57 12.47 12.00
C SER A 123 -9.15 13.23 13.25
N ALA A 124 -8.98 12.50 14.36
CA ALA A 124 -8.71 13.11 15.65
C ALA A 124 -7.52 14.06 15.48
N PRO A 125 -7.54 15.24 16.14
CA PRO A 125 -6.41 16.13 16.09
C PRO A 125 -5.16 15.35 16.50
N ILE A 126 -4.09 15.50 15.74
CA ILE A 126 -2.79 14.97 16.11
C ILE A 126 -2.04 16.06 16.88
N GLU A 127 -1.36 15.65 17.94
CA GLU A 127 -0.51 16.57 18.68
C GLU A 127 0.82 16.72 17.93
N ILE A 128 1.20 17.92 17.52
CA ILE A 128 2.51 18.16 16.89
C ILE A 128 3.30 19.20 17.67
N ILE A 129 4.62 19.14 17.51
CA ILE A 129 5.54 20.09 18.13
C ILE A 129 5.99 21.07 17.05
N LEU A 130 5.52 22.30 17.14
CA LEU A 130 6.07 23.41 16.36
C LEU A 130 7.28 23.96 17.09
N LYS A 131 8.40 24.12 16.40
CA LYS A 131 9.53 24.89 16.91
C LYS A 131 10.11 25.82 15.85
N ASP A 132 10.78 26.88 16.28
CA ASP A 132 11.62 27.67 15.38
C ASP A 132 12.99 27.02 15.18
N ALA A 133 13.73 27.50 14.17
CA ALA A 133 15.08 27.00 13.85
C ALA A 133 16.07 27.10 15.02
N THR A 134 15.90 28.08 15.92
CA THR A 134 16.78 28.27 17.08
C THR A 134 16.36 27.46 18.31
N SER A 135 15.20 26.81 18.24
CA SER A 135 14.52 26.17 19.38
C SER A 135 14.25 27.12 20.56
N ALA A 136 14.31 28.43 20.34
CA ALA A 136 13.92 29.45 21.32
C ALA A 136 12.40 29.55 21.47
N ARG A 137 11.64 29.11 20.46
CA ARG A 137 10.18 29.08 20.45
C ARG A 137 9.73 27.67 20.15
N GLN A 138 8.91 27.12 21.03
CA GLN A 138 8.34 25.80 20.85
C GLN A 138 6.93 25.77 21.44
N ASN A 139 5.98 25.24 20.68
CA ASN A 139 4.60 25.01 21.11
C ASN A 139 4.16 23.62 20.73
N ILE A 140 3.36 23.03 21.60
CA ILE A 140 2.58 21.84 21.30
C ILE A 140 1.23 22.31 20.76
N VAL A 141 0.81 21.80 19.61
CA VAL A 141 -0.46 22.17 18.98
C VAL A 141 -1.22 20.94 18.51
N ASP A 142 -2.51 20.92 18.81
CA ASP A 142 -3.47 19.97 18.28
C ASP A 142 -3.88 20.41 16.86
N VAL A 143 -3.61 19.59 15.85
CA VAL A 143 -3.88 19.94 14.46
C VAL A 143 -4.72 18.87 13.80
N LEU A 144 -5.81 19.30 13.17
CA LEU A 144 -6.63 18.40 12.36
C LEU A 144 -5.85 17.98 11.10
N PRO A 145 -5.89 16.69 10.71
CA PRO A 145 -5.12 16.20 9.56
C PRO A 145 -5.42 16.88 8.21
N ASP A 146 -6.61 17.43 8.03
CA ASP A 146 -7.03 18.14 6.81
C ASP A 146 -6.51 19.59 6.72
N VAL A 147 -5.97 20.14 7.80
CA VAL A 147 -5.36 21.48 7.82
C VAL A 147 -4.15 21.54 6.89
N THR A 148 -3.99 22.65 6.17
CA THR A 148 -2.81 22.87 5.33
C THR A 148 -1.62 23.40 6.11
N PHE A 149 -0.40 23.14 5.64
CA PHE A 149 0.80 23.76 6.20
C PHE A 149 0.81 25.29 6.07
N THR A 150 0.09 25.85 5.09
CA THR A 150 -0.13 27.29 4.95
C THR A 150 -0.91 27.87 6.13
N GLU A 151 -2.01 27.21 6.50
CA GLU A 151 -2.82 27.62 7.65
C GLU A 151 -2.05 27.44 8.96
N LEU A 152 -1.34 26.32 9.11
CA LEU A 152 -0.48 26.08 10.27
C LEU A 152 0.61 27.15 10.41
N LEU A 153 1.26 27.52 9.29
CA LEU A 153 2.25 28.59 9.26
C LEU A 153 1.63 29.93 9.63
N LYS A 154 0.44 30.24 9.14
CA LYS A 154 -0.27 31.48 9.47
C LYS A 154 -0.55 31.57 10.98
N THR A 155 -1.01 30.48 11.59
CA THR A 155 -1.22 30.40 13.05
C THR A 155 0.09 30.59 13.81
N ALA A 156 1.18 29.94 13.37
CA ALA A 156 2.49 30.12 13.99
C ALA A 156 3.01 31.56 13.86
N LYS A 157 2.80 32.19 12.69
CA LYS A 157 3.16 33.60 12.47
C LYS A 157 2.43 34.53 13.43
N ASP A 158 1.14 34.31 13.63
CA ASP A 158 0.31 35.09 14.54
C ASP A 158 0.74 34.90 16.00
N VAL A 159 0.83 33.64 16.47
CA VAL A 159 1.17 33.29 17.86
C VAL A 159 2.58 33.72 18.23
N TRP A 160 3.54 33.56 17.34
CA TRP A 160 4.93 33.93 17.59
C TRP A 160 5.28 35.35 17.13
N ALA A 161 4.33 36.10 16.57
CA ALA A 161 4.60 37.39 15.93
C ALA A 161 5.81 37.33 14.98
N LEU A 162 5.82 36.33 14.08
CA LEU A 162 6.90 36.17 13.11
C LEU A 162 6.85 37.32 12.08
N PRO A 163 7.99 37.94 11.74
CA PRO A 163 8.00 39.07 10.80
C PRO A 163 7.51 38.68 9.40
N ASP A 164 6.58 39.45 8.85
CA ASP A 164 5.95 39.20 7.54
C ASP A 164 6.88 39.41 6.34
N GLY A 165 7.98 40.12 6.53
CA GLY A 165 8.98 40.38 5.48
C GLY A 165 9.90 39.20 5.19
N TYR A 166 9.61 38.00 5.70
CA TYR A 166 10.40 36.79 5.43
C TYR A 166 9.57 35.71 4.76
N GLU A 167 10.21 34.99 3.85
CA GLU A 167 9.71 33.70 3.39
C GLU A 167 10.03 32.63 4.45
N TYR A 168 9.02 31.85 4.82
CA TYR A 168 9.18 30.78 5.81
C TYR A 168 8.95 29.42 5.16
N ILE A 169 9.81 28.48 5.53
CA ILE A 169 9.68 27.08 5.19
C ILE A 169 9.39 26.26 6.45
N ILE A 170 8.73 25.13 6.26
CA ILE A 170 8.50 24.15 7.32
C ILE A 170 9.25 22.86 6.96
N ARG A 171 10.04 22.34 7.90
CA ARG A 171 10.73 21.06 7.77
C ARG A 171 10.22 20.07 8.81
N VAL A 172 9.96 18.83 8.38
CA VAL A 172 9.65 17.74 9.31
C VAL A 172 10.95 17.12 9.79
N SER A 173 11.26 17.23 11.07
CA SER A 173 12.54 16.79 11.63
C SER A 173 12.78 15.29 11.40
N ARG A 174 11.76 14.46 11.64
CA ARG A 174 11.84 13.01 11.44
C ARG A 174 12.13 12.61 9.99
N LEU A 175 11.56 13.33 9.03
CA LEU A 175 11.72 13.03 7.61
C LEU A 175 12.92 13.75 6.98
N GLY A 176 13.53 14.71 7.67
CA GLY A 176 14.62 15.52 7.16
C GLY A 176 14.26 16.36 5.92
N ARG A 177 12.98 16.53 5.59
CA ARG A 177 12.51 17.18 4.36
C ARG A 177 11.65 18.40 4.62
N GLN A 178 11.72 19.35 3.70
CA GLN A 178 10.79 20.47 3.62
C GLN A 178 9.42 19.99 3.12
N VAL A 179 8.35 20.51 3.71
CA VAL A 179 6.98 20.28 3.25
C VAL A 179 6.58 21.34 2.22
N VAL A 180 5.65 20.99 1.36
CA VAL A 180 5.02 21.94 0.44
C VAL A 180 3.83 22.56 1.16
N LEU A 181 3.81 23.89 1.29
CA LEU A 181 2.86 24.60 2.15
C LEU A 181 1.38 24.41 1.75
N SER A 182 1.11 24.11 0.48
CA SER A 182 -0.25 23.84 -0.02
C SER A 182 -0.77 22.44 0.32
N HIS A 183 0.08 21.54 0.85
CA HIS A 183 -0.35 20.20 1.24
C HIS A 183 -0.98 20.21 2.63
N THR A 184 -1.79 19.18 2.89
CA THR A 184 -2.38 18.94 4.22
C THR A 184 -1.41 18.19 5.13
N ILE A 185 -1.61 18.31 6.45
CA ILE A 185 -0.89 17.55 7.48
C ILE A 185 -0.92 16.05 7.18
N GLN A 186 -2.10 15.55 6.80
CA GLN A 186 -2.32 14.14 6.47
C GLN A 186 -1.46 13.69 5.28
N ALA A 187 -1.31 14.52 4.24
CA ALA A 187 -0.60 14.17 3.01
C ALA A 187 0.90 13.85 3.23
N ILE A 188 1.47 14.29 4.35
CA ILE A 188 2.87 14.06 4.70
C ILE A 188 3.05 12.83 5.60
N GLY A 189 1.98 12.30 6.19
CA GLY A 189 2.03 11.19 7.13
C GLY A 189 2.69 11.59 8.46
N LEU A 190 2.29 12.74 8.98
CA LEU A 190 2.69 13.20 10.32
C LEU A 190 2.07 12.31 11.41
N ARG A 191 2.82 12.13 12.50
CA ARG A 191 2.44 11.35 13.68
C ARG A 191 2.36 12.25 14.90
N ASP A 192 1.71 11.77 15.96
CA ASP A 192 1.76 12.43 17.26
C ASP A 192 3.20 12.70 17.70
N HIS A 193 3.40 13.91 18.23
CA HIS A 193 4.65 14.52 18.64
C HIS A 193 5.71 14.65 17.54
N ASP A 194 5.36 14.53 16.25
CA ASP A 194 6.30 14.89 15.18
C ASP A 194 6.70 16.37 15.31
N VAL A 195 7.98 16.64 15.10
CA VAL A 195 8.55 17.99 15.24
C VAL A 195 8.62 18.68 13.88
N LEU A 196 7.88 19.77 13.76
CA LEU A 196 7.95 20.68 12.62
C LEU A 196 8.81 21.89 12.98
N GLU A 197 9.85 22.12 12.20
CA GLU A 197 10.75 23.24 12.35
C GLU A 197 10.42 24.33 11.33
N ILE A 198 10.09 25.53 11.83
CA ILE A 198 9.83 26.72 11.03
C ILE A 198 11.13 27.50 10.89
N GLN A 199 11.56 27.74 9.66
CA GLN A 199 12.79 28.46 9.34
C GLN A 199 12.48 29.62 8.41
N ALA A 200 13.10 30.79 8.65
CA ALA A 200 13.12 31.87 7.68
C ALA A 200 14.16 31.54 6.59
N GLN A 201 13.77 31.62 5.33
CA GLN A 201 14.62 31.29 4.18
C GLN A 201 15.25 32.53 3.51
N GLY A 202 14.66 33.71 3.72
CA GLY A 202 15.14 34.97 3.16
C GLY A 202 14.10 36.09 3.30
N VAL A 203 14.45 37.30 2.87
CA VAL A 203 13.51 38.44 2.83
C VAL A 203 12.52 38.20 1.69
N ALA A 204 11.22 38.30 1.96
CA ALA A 204 10.18 38.23 0.94
C ALA A 204 10.38 39.39 -0.04
N GLY A 205 10.64 39.05 -1.31
CA GLY A 205 10.85 40.02 -2.39
C GLY A 205 9.57 40.66 -2.90
#